data_AF-A0AAD5QHW0-F1
#
_entry.id   AF-A0AAD5QHW0-F1
#
_cell.length_a   1.000
_cell.length_b   1.000
_cell.length_c   1.000
_cell.angle_alpha   90.00
_cell.angle_beta   90.00
_cell.angle_gamma   90.00
#
_symmetry.space_group_name_H-M   'P 1'
#
loop_
_entity.id
_entity.type
_entity.pdbx_description
1 polymer ?
#
loop_
_entity_poly.entity_id
_entity_poly.type
_entity_poly.pdbx_seq_one_letter_code
_entity_poly.pdbx_strand_id
1 'polypeptide(L)'
;MFSDGVLDLVACNAITNRKKVLYPGKLVVSFVYGSTKLYNFLHDNPMVEFRDVQWTNDPAIIRRNPKVTAINSAVEIDLTGQGKVVVSLPSRSHVHYVVTEHGIAQLWGKNMRQRAYELIKIAHPSQREFLEKSAFERLRTRVAIEIIEDVTAPGLEA
;
A
#
# COMPACT_ATOMS: atom_id res chain seq x y z
N MET A 1 -2.91 13.75 4.55
CA MET A 1 -2.21 14.24 5.75
C MET A 1 -0.71 14.07 5.58
N PHE A 2 0.10 14.99 6.09
CA PHE A 2 1.51 14.74 6.35
C PHE A 2 1.97 15.38 7.66
N SER A 3 3.14 14.94 8.15
CA SER A 3 3.79 15.40 9.37
C SER A 3 5.23 15.86 9.09
N ASP A 4 5.99 16.18 10.14
CA ASP A 4 7.35 16.73 10.07
C ASP A 4 8.31 15.98 9.13
N GLY A 5 8.17 14.65 8.96
CA GLY A 5 9.06 13.86 8.11
C GLY A 5 9.04 14.27 6.62
N VAL A 6 7.96 14.91 6.14
CA VAL A 6 7.94 15.45 4.77
C VAL A 6 8.89 16.62 4.60
N LEU A 7 9.16 17.40 5.66
CA LEU A 7 10.06 18.56 5.59
C LEU A 7 11.47 18.14 5.23
N ASP A 8 11.95 17.03 5.78
CA ASP A 8 13.29 16.54 5.53
C ASP A 8 13.44 16.07 4.07
N LEU A 9 12.38 15.45 3.53
CA LEU A 9 12.31 15.04 2.12
C LEU A 9 12.22 16.23 1.16
N VAL A 10 11.58 17.32 1.57
CA VAL A 10 11.58 18.58 0.80
C VAL A 10 12.97 19.21 0.86
N ALA A 11 13.58 19.29 2.04
CA ALA A 11 14.89 19.90 2.24
C ALA A 11 16.00 19.21 1.44
N CYS A 12 15.96 17.88 1.33
CA CYS A 12 16.92 17.13 0.51
C CYS A 12 16.54 17.03 -0.98
N ASN A 13 15.53 17.77 -1.44
CA ASN A 13 15.01 17.74 -2.81
C ASN A 13 14.50 16.36 -3.28
N ALA A 14 14.20 15.44 -2.36
CA ALA A 14 13.52 14.20 -2.70
C ALA A 14 12.06 14.46 -3.12
N ILE A 15 11.38 15.41 -2.46
CA ILE A 15 10.04 15.87 -2.84
C ILE A 15 10.12 17.21 -3.56
N THR A 16 9.86 17.18 -4.87
CA THR A 16 9.86 18.38 -5.72
C THR A 16 8.53 18.63 -6.42
N ASN A 17 7.62 17.65 -6.43
CA ASN A 17 6.30 17.73 -7.08
C ASN A 17 6.32 18.07 -8.59
N ARG A 18 7.48 18.07 -9.26
CA ARG A 18 7.62 18.47 -10.68
C ARG A 18 6.98 17.52 -11.68
N LYS A 19 6.79 16.24 -11.31
CA LYS A 19 6.21 15.20 -12.17
C LYS A 19 4.69 15.04 -11.99
N LYS A 20 4.07 15.85 -11.13
CA LYS A 20 2.62 15.83 -10.93
C LYS A 20 1.92 16.51 -12.10
N VAL A 21 0.75 16.00 -12.48
CA VAL A 21 -0.13 16.61 -13.48
C VAL A 21 -1.00 17.67 -12.81
N LEU A 22 -1.53 17.35 -11.62
CA LEU A 22 -2.30 18.28 -10.81
C LEU A 22 -1.38 19.01 -9.82
N TYR A 23 -1.41 20.34 -9.83
CA TYR A 23 -0.62 21.20 -8.95
C TYR A 23 0.89 20.87 -9.02
N PRO A 24 1.52 21.01 -10.21
CA PRO A 24 2.95 20.80 -10.35
C PRO A 24 3.73 21.75 -9.43
N GLY A 25 4.78 21.22 -8.79
CA GLY A 25 5.60 21.98 -7.84
C GLY A 25 5.00 22.16 -6.43
N LYS A 26 3.72 21.81 -6.23
CA LYS A 26 3.04 22.02 -4.94
C LYS A 26 2.77 20.72 -4.17
N LEU A 27 2.94 20.80 -2.86
CA LEU A 27 2.43 19.85 -1.88
C LEU A 27 0.93 20.09 -1.73
N VAL A 28 0.11 19.06 -1.95
CA VAL A 28 -1.34 19.17 -1.82
C VAL A 28 -1.78 18.28 -0.66
N VAL A 29 -2.51 18.84 0.29
CA VAL A 29 -2.91 18.14 1.52
C VAL A 29 -4.26 18.65 2.03
N SER A 30 -5.02 17.81 2.73
CA SER A 30 -6.26 18.23 3.40
C SER A 30 -6.03 18.77 4.81
N PHE A 31 -5.14 18.13 5.56
CA PHE A 31 -4.75 18.57 6.90
C PHE A 31 -3.34 18.10 7.22
N VAL A 32 -2.70 18.74 8.20
CA VAL A 32 -1.37 18.39 8.70
C VAL A 32 -1.42 18.17 10.20
N TYR A 33 -0.44 17.44 10.72
CA TYR A 33 -0.25 17.31 12.17
C TYR A 33 1.24 17.13 12.47
N GLY A 34 1.78 17.90 13.41
CA GLY A 34 3.20 17.86 13.72
C GLY A 34 3.65 18.95 14.69
N SER A 35 4.96 19.21 14.68
CA SER A 35 5.60 20.19 15.55
C SER A 35 5.46 21.64 15.07
N THR A 36 5.92 22.59 15.88
CA THR A 36 6.02 24.02 15.51
C THR A 36 6.87 24.24 14.25
N LYS A 37 7.88 23.39 14.00
CA LYS A 37 8.70 23.47 12.77
C LYS A 37 7.84 23.34 11.52
N LEU A 38 6.89 22.39 11.54
CA LEU A 38 5.94 22.19 10.46
C LEU A 38 5.04 23.40 10.27
N TYR A 39 4.45 23.93 11.35
CA TYR A 39 3.58 25.10 11.24
C TYR A 39 4.31 26.34 10.72
N ASN A 40 5.56 26.57 11.15
CA ASN A 40 6.39 27.65 10.63
C ASN A 40 6.72 27.48 9.15
N PHE A 41 6.99 26.25 8.70
CA PHE A 41 7.20 25.96 7.27
C PHE A 41 5.95 26.21 6.42
N LEU A 42 4.75 26.03 6.99
CA LEU A 42 3.47 26.20 6.30
C LEU A 42 3.06 27.67 6.18
N HIS A 43 3.50 28.51 7.11
CA HIS A 43 3.12 29.92 7.18
C HIS A 43 3.48 30.65 5.87
N ASP A 44 2.44 31.13 5.17
CA ASP A 44 2.53 31.84 3.88
C ASP A 44 3.39 31.16 2.81
N ASN A 45 3.46 29.83 2.83
CA ASN A 45 4.28 29.08 1.90
C ASN A 45 3.48 28.67 0.64
N PRO A 46 3.73 29.29 -0.54
CA PRO A 46 2.99 28.99 -1.77
C PRO A 46 3.28 27.60 -2.34
N MET A 47 4.29 26.90 -1.82
CA MET A 47 4.56 25.51 -2.16
C MET A 47 3.51 24.56 -1.59
N VAL A 48 2.74 24.97 -0.57
CA VAL A 48 1.73 24.13 0.07
C VAL A 48 0.33 24.60 -0.24
N GLU A 49 -0.50 23.67 -0.67
CA GLU A 49 -1.86 23.89 -1.10
C GLU A 49 -2.80 23.03 -0.24
N PHE A 50 -3.63 23.69 0.57
CA PHE A 50 -4.69 23.03 1.31
C PHE A 50 -5.94 22.86 0.44
N ARG A 51 -6.50 21.66 0.42
CA ARG A 51 -7.71 21.32 -0.34
C ARG A 51 -8.68 20.54 0.52
N ASP A 52 -9.95 20.63 0.17
CA ASP A 52 -11.00 19.90 0.88
C ASP A 52 -10.75 18.37 0.83
N VAL A 53 -11.14 17.68 1.91
CA VAL A 53 -10.91 16.24 2.05
C VAL A 53 -11.65 15.45 0.98
N GLN A 54 -12.84 15.90 0.55
CA GLN A 54 -13.58 15.27 -0.54
C GLN A 54 -12.80 15.36 -1.85
N TRP A 55 -12.08 16.47 -2.08
CA TRP A 55 -11.25 16.62 -3.28
C TRP A 55 -9.96 15.80 -3.19
N THR A 56 -9.24 15.86 -2.06
CA THR A 56 -7.94 15.16 -1.93
C THR A 56 -8.09 13.65 -1.91
N ASN A 57 -9.23 13.14 -1.47
CA ASN A 57 -9.48 11.71 -1.32
C ASN A 57 -10.33 11.12 -2.46
N ASP A 58 -10.74 11.92 -3.45
CA ASP A 58 -11.48 11.43 -4.61
C ASP A 58 -10.56 10.59 -5.54
N PRO A 59 -10.83 9.29 -5.74
CA PRO A 59 -10.04 8.44 -6.62
C PRO A 59 -9.97 8.96 -8.07
N ALA A 60 -11.01 9.65 -8.56
CA ALA A 60 -11.04 10.23 -9.90
C ALA A 60 -10.06 11.41 -10.05
N ILE A 61 -9.79 12.12 -8.95
CA ILE A 61 -8.77 13.16 -8.89
C ILE A 61 -7.39 12.56 -8.69
N ILE A 62 -7.24 11.64 -7.73
CA ILE A 62 -5.95 11.01 -7.39
C ILE A 62 -5.33 10.35 -8.63
N ARG A 63 -6.11 9.57 -9.39
CA ARG A 63 -5.64 8.82 -10.57
C ARG A 63 -5.08 9.69 -11.69
N ARG A 64 -5.32 11.02 -11.69
CA ARG A 64 -4.83 11.93 -12.73
C ARG A 64 -3.33 12.18 -12.60
N ASN A 65 -2.75 11.97 -11.42
CA ASN A 65 -1.31 12.00 -11.25
C ASN A 65 -0.72 10.63 -11.65
N PRO A 66 0.34 10.59 -12.48
CA PRO A 66 0.98 9.33 -12.85
C PRO A 66 1.78 8.76 -11.67
N LYS A 67 1.91 7.42 -11.62
CA LYS A 67 2.73 6.69 -10.63
C LYS A 67 2.38 7.04 -9.17
N VAL A 68 1.09 7.20 -8.88
CA VAL A 68 0.61 7.37 -7.50
C VAL A 68 0.91 6.11 -6.70
N THR A 69 1.54 6.29 -5.54
CA THR A 69 1.77 5.23 -4.55
C THR A 69 1.09 5.62 -3.25
N ALA A 70 0.11 4.84 -2.82
CA ALA A 70 -0.54 4.99 -1.53
C ALA A 70 0.11 4.04 -0.51
N ILE A 71 0.65 4.59 0.57
CA ILE A 71 1.25 3.82 1.67
C ILE A 71 0.34 3.99 2.88
N ASN A 72 -0.17 2.88 3.39
CA ASN A 72 -1.02 2.85 4.58
C ASN A 72 -0.53 1.72 5.50
N SER A 73 -0.68 1.92 6.80
CA SER A 73 -0.44 0.89 7.80
C SER A 73 -1.70 0.08 8.05
N ALA A 74 -1.56 -1.20 8.36
CA ALA A 74 -2.65 -2.07 8.82
C ALA A 74 -2.26 -2.68 10.18
N VAL A 75 -3.25 -2.93 11.03
CA VAL A 75 -3.03 -3.59 12.33
C VAL A 75 -3.04 -5.11 12.16
N GLU A 76 -3.91 -5.61 11.28
CA GLU A 76 -4.08 -7.03 11.02
C GLU A 76 -4.33 -7.22 9.52
N ILE A 77 -3.85 -8.33 8.97
CA ILE A 77 -4.20 -8.76 7.62
C ILE A 77 -4.55 -10.25 7.63
N ASP A 78 -5.69 -10.60 7.05
CA ASP A 78 -6.08 -12.01 6.91
C ASP A 78 -5.34 -12.68 5.75
N LEU A 79 -5.39 -14.01 5.69
CA LEU A 79 -4.75 -14.80 4.62
C LEU A 79 -5.37 -14.57 3.23
N THR A 80 -6.51 -13.89 3.16
CA THR A 80 -7.15 -13.49 1.90
C THR A 80 -6.63 -12.12 1.43
N GLY A 81 -5.85 -11.43 2.26
CA GLY A 81 -5.33 -10.09 2.04
C GLY A 81 -6.34 -8.99 2.32
N GLN A 82 -7.35 -9.22 3.17
CA GLN A 82 -8.16 -8.16 3.75
C GLN A 82 -7.43 -7.60 4.97
N GLY A 83 -7.16 -6.31 4.96
CA GLY A 83 -6.57 -5.62 6.10
C GLY A 83 -7.65 -5.08 7.02
N LYS A 84 -7.46 -5.22 8.34
CA LYS A 84 -8.07 -4.31 9.30
C LYS A 84 -7.14 -3.13 9.50
N VAL A 85 -7.57 -1.97 9.00
CA VAL A 85 -6.94 -0.68 9.27
C VAL A 85 -7.89 0.13 10.16
N VAL A 86 -7.32 0.99 10.99
CA VAL A 86 -8.07 1.89 11.88
C VAL A 86 -8.97 2.87 11.11
N VAL A 87 -8.72 3.10 9.81
CA VAL A 87 -9.34 4.18 9.04
C VAL A 87 -10.10 3.71 7.77
N SER A 88 -9.84 2.51 7.26
CA SER A 88 -10.64 1.91 6.18
C SER A 88 -10.46 0.39 6.13
N LEU A 89 -11.46 -0.35 5.69
CA LEU A 89 -11.31 -1.78 5.38
C LEU A 89 -10.99 -1.90 3.89
N PRO A 90 -9.70 -1.97 3.48
CA PRO A 90 -9.40 -2.28 2.09
C PRO A 90 -9.96 -3.67 1.79
N SER A 91 -10.99 -3.72 0.95
CA SER A 91 -11.43 -4.98 0.35
C SER A 91 -10.23 -5.68 -0.29
N ARG A 92 -10.23 -7.01 -0.29
CA ARG A 92 -9.17 -7.84 -0.87
C ARG A 92 -8.79 -7.41 -2.29
N SER A 93 -9.74 -6.86 -3.06
CA SER A 93 -9.55 -6.41 -4.44
C SER A 93 -8.62 -5.18 -4.55
N HIS A 94 -8.46 -4.41 -3.48
CA HIS A 94 -7.71 -3.14 -3.50
C HIS A 94 -6.28 -3.24 -3.00
N VAL A 95 -5.92 -4.36 -2.33
CA VAL A 95 -4.58 -4.55 -1.78
C VAL A 95 -3.63 -5.04 -2.88
N HIS A 96 -2.65 -4.20 -3.23
CA HIS A 96 -1.64 -4.52 -4.24
C HIS A 96 -0.40 -5.17 -3.63
N TYR A 97 0.15 -4.55 -2.59
CA TYR A 97 1.36 -4.98 -1.89
C TYR A 97 1.13 -4.95 -0.39
N VAL A 98 1.77 -5.89 0.30
CA VAL A 98 1.85 -5.97 1.76
C VAL A 98 3.32 -6.08 2.12
N VAL A 99 3.77 -5.29 3.09
CA VAL A 99 5.18 -5.25 3.50
C VAL A 99 5.24 -5.46 5.00
N THR A 100 6.13 -6.36 5.42
CA THR A 100 6.52 -6.58 6.82
C THR A 100 8.04 -6.49 6.92
N GLU A 101 8.57 -6.58 8.14
CA GLU A 101 9.99 -6.72 8.42
C GLU A 101 10.65 -7.96 7.78
N HIS A 102 9.84 -8.94 7.37
CA HIS A 102 10.31 -10.19 6.77
C HIS A 102 10.22 -10.22 5.24
N GLY A 103 9.61 -9.22 4.59
CA GLY A 103 9.58 -9.13 3.14
C GLY A 103 8.37 -8.43 2.55
N ILE A 104 8.17 -8.63 1.25
CA ILE A 104 7.12 -8.00 0.44
C ILE A 104 6.27 -9.09 -0.21
N ALA A 105 4.95 -9.00 -0.05
CA ALA A 105 3.97 -9.85 -0.73
C ALA A 105 3.18 -9.03 -1.76
N GLN A 106 3.27 -9.40 -3.03
CA GLN A 106 2.41 -8.87 -4.09
C GLN A 106 1.14 -9.71 -4.18
N LEU A 107 -0.03 -9.09 -4.05
CA LEU A 107 -1.34 -9.77 -4.02
C LEU A 107 -2.21 -9.51 -5.26
N TRP A 108 -1.88 -8.47 -6.04
CA TRP A 108 -2.63 -8.12 -7.25
C TRP A 108 -2.55 -9.25 -8.28
N GLY A 109 -3.69 -9.61 -8.88
CA GLY A 109 -3.79 -10.67 -9.89
C GLY A 109 -3.64 -12.11 -9.37
N LYS A 110 -3.43 -12.31 -8.06
CA LYS A 110 -3.26 -13.64 -7.46
C LYS A 110 -4.57 -14.23 -6.96
N ASN A 111 -4.70 -15.55 -7.07
CA ASN A 111 -5.83 -16.28 -6.49
C ASN A 111 -5.73 -16.38 -4.95
N MET A 112 -6.80 -16.82 -4.30
CA MET A 112 -6.87 -16.87 -2.83
C MET A 112 -5.76 -17.72 -2.19
N ARG A 113 -5.36 -18.81 -2.86
CA ARG A 113 -4.34 -19.75 -2.38
C ARG A 113 -2.95 -19.12 -2.49
N GLN A 114 -2.67 -18.52 -3.63
CA GLN A 114 -1.43 -17.79 -3.90
C GLN A 114 -1.28 -16.60 -2.94
N ARG A 115 -2.35 -15.86 -2.66
CA ARG A 115 -2.32 -14.75 -1.69
C ARG A 115 -1.98 -15.23 -0.29
N ALA A 116 -2.63 -16.31 0.17
CA ALA A 116 -2.33 -16.91 1.47
C ALA A 116 -0.85 -17.31 1.56
N TYR A 117 -0.32 -17.94 0.52
CA TYR A 117 1.09 -18.34 0.47
C TYR A 117 2.05 -17.14 0.58
N GLU A 118 1.82 -16.08 -0.18
CA GLU A 118 2.67 -14.88 -0.13
C GLU A 118 2.62 -14.19 1.24
N LEU A 119 1.45 -14.17 1.89
CA LEU A 119 1.28 -13.59 3.22
C LEU A 119 1.97 -14.42 4.30
N ILE A 120 1.91 -15.75 4.21
CA ILE A 120 2.60 -16.66 5.13
C ILE A 120 4.13 -16.48 5.01
N LYS A 121 4.67 -16.30 3.80
CA LYS A 121 6.11 -16.07 3.60
C LYS A 121 6.62 -14.85 4.34
N ILE A 122 5.84 -13.76 4.35
CA ILE A 122 6.24 -12.50 4.99
C ILE A 122 5.79 -12.44 6.46
N ALA A 123 5.13 -13.48 6.99
CA ALA A 123 4.78 -13.57 8.40
C ALA A 123 6.01 -13.92 9.26
N HIS A 124 5.92 -13.61 10.56
CA HIS A 124 6.95 -13.94 11.54
C HIS A 124 7.23 -15.46 11.56
N PRO A 125 8.50 -15.91 11.57
CA PRO A 125 8.85 -17.33 11.46
C PRO A 125 8.12 -18.26 12.43
N SER A 126 7.88 -17.82 13.68
CA SER A 126 7.18 -18.63 14.70
C SER A 126 5.70 -18.87 14.39
N GLN A 127 5.08 -18.06 13.54
CA GLN A 127 3.65 -18.14 13.23
C GLN A 127 3.37 -18.86 11.91
N ARG A 128 4.39 -19.12 11.09
CA ARG A 128 4.20 -19.67 9.73
C ARG A 128 3.53 -21.04 9.76
N GLU A 129 4.01 -21.96 10.58
CA GLU A 129 3.44 -23.32 10.68
C GLU A 129 1.96 -23.29 11.08
N PHE A 130 1.60 -22.43 12.04
CA PHE A 130 0.21 -22.26 12.47
C PHE A 130 -0.67 -21.70 11.35
N LEU A 131 -0.18 -20.72 10.61
CA LEU A 131 -0.89 -20.11 9.49
C LEU A 131 -1.02 -21.09 8.30
N GLU A 132 -0.02 -21.93 8.04
CA GLU A 132 -0.07 -22.97 7.03
C GLU A 132 -1.13 -24.02 7.35
N LYS A 133 -1.19 -24.49 8.60
CA LYS A 133 -2.25 -25.41 9.07
C LYS A 133 -3.63 -24.78 8.91
N SER A 134 -3.77 -23.54 9.36
CA SER A 134 -5.02 -22.77 9.25
C SER A 134 -5.45 -22.54 7.79
N ALA A 135 -4.49 -22.31 6.88
CA ALA A 135 -4.75 -22.17 5.46
C ALA A 135 -5.21 -23.50 4.84
N PHE A 136 -4.57 -24.61 5.20
CA PHE A 136 -4.95 -25.93 4.73
C PHE A 136 -6.38 -26.30 5.15
N GLU A 137 -6.75 -26.06 6.41
CA GLU A 137 -8.11 -26.35 6.91
C GLU A 137 -9.20 -25.54 6.21
N ARG A 138 -8.96 -24.24 5.99
CA ARG A 138 -9.98 -23.31 5.46
C ARG A 138 -10.03 -23.26 3.94
N LEU A 139 -8.88 -23.33 3.27
CA LEU A 139 -8.76 -23.13 1.82
C LEU A 139 -8.46 -24.43 1.07
N ARG A 140 -8.27 -25.55 1.80
CA ARG A 140 -7.83 -26.85 1.26
C ARG A 140 -6.55 -26.72 0.43
N THR A 141 -5.62 -25.89 0.88
CA THR A 141 -4.36 -25.59 0.20
C THR A 141 -3.19 -26.29 0.88
N ARG A 142 -2.55 -27.25 0.21
CA ARG A 142 -1.21 -27.68 0.62
C ARG A 142 -0.23 -26.57 0.23
N VAL A 143 0.44 -26.00 1.22
CA VAL A 143 1.40 -24.89 1.01
C VAL A 143 2.75 -25.40 0.44
N ALA A 144 2.89 -26.72 0.29
CA ALA A 144 4.04 -27.34 -0.34
C ALA A 144 3.79 -27.66 -1.83
N ILE A 145 4.49 -26.93 -2.70
CA ILE A 145 5.08 -27.41 -3.98
C ILE A 145 4.17 -27.58 -5.22
N GLU A 146 2.84 -27.57 -5.16
CA GLU A 146 2.02 -27.79 -6.38
C GLU A 146 1.75 -26.55 -7.27
N ILE A 147 2.25 -25.35 -6.95
CA ILE A 147 1.91 -24.13 -7.73
C ILE A 147 2.87 -23.90 -8.93
N ILE A 148 3.94 -24.68 -9.09
CA ILE A 148 4.86 -24.52 -10.24
C ILE A 148 4.28 -25.19 -11.51
N GLU A 149 3.42 -26.20 -11.40
CA GLU A 149 2.92 -26.92 -12.57
C GLU A 149 1.77 -26.21 -13.31
N ASP A 150 1.02 -25.32 -12.65
CA ASP A 150 -0.15 -24.65 -13.24
C ASP A 150 0.19 -23.41 -14.10
N VAL A 151 1.48 -23.01 -14.18
CA VAL A 151 1.94 -21.85 -14.97
C VAL A 151 2.68 -22.28 -16.25
N THR A 152 2.95 -23.58 -16.43
CA THR A 152 3.67 -24.13 -17.60
C THR A 152 2.81 -25.03 -18.48
N ALA A 153 1.54 -24.66 -18.74
CA ALA A 153 0.77 -25.24 -19.84
C ALA A 153 0.89 -24.32 -21.09
N PRO A 154 1.43 -24.82 -22.23
CA PRO A 154 1.65 -24.04 -23.44
C PRO A 154 0.33 -23.87 -24.20
N GLY A 155 0.03 -22.65 -24.63
CA GLY A 155 -1.19 -22.35 -25.38
C GLY A 155 -1.26 -20.93 -25.88
N LEU A 156 -0.22 -20.48 -26.60
CA LEU A 156 -0.29 -19.30 -27.46
C LEU A 156 0.42 -19.59 -28.79
N GLU A 157 -0.22 -20.46 -29.58
CA GLU A 157 -0.10 -20.46 -31.04
C GLU A 157 -1.51 -20.50 -31.63
N ALA A 158 -1.95 -19.36 -32.14
CA ALA A 158 -2.87 -19.17 -33.26
C ALA A 158 -2.88 -17.67 -33.63
#